data_AF-A0A929CA23-F1
#
_entry.id   AF-A0A929CA23-F1
#
_cell.length_a   1.000
_cell.length_b   1.000
_cell.length_c   1.000
_cell.angle_alpha   90.00
_cell.angle_beta   90.00
_cell.angle_gamma   90.00
#
_symmetry.space_group_name_H-M   'P 1'
#
loop_
_entity.id
_entity.type
_entity.pdbx_description
1 polymer ?
#
loop_
_entity_poly.entity_id
_entity_poly.type
_entity_poly.pdbx_seq_one_letter_code
_entity_poly.pdbx_strand_id
1 'polypeptide(L)'
;YDHEVPYEDRMDSVLKWLQLPESIRPHLIMWYMDEPDGLGHAFGPFSKEVDKVIMYQDSLLGIFLEKIAALPQADEINLIFTSDHGMQASHPDRTEYLDDYIKESWIAEIQGYNPNYNIKAAEGCLDSLYGALLTGEHFKVWKAGELPARLNYGTHPRCTDLIICADSAWRLKEKRDNRKPSWGDHGYDNRNTDMHAIFYATGPAFKNGHVHPTFNNVDLYPLMAYVLGLEPAEVDGRFENVKGMLVE
;
A
#
# COMPACT_ATOMS: atom_id res chain seq x y z
N TYR A 1 -14.03 7.79 -5.94
CA TYR A 1 -13.11 8.70 -5.25
C TYR A 1 -12.83 9.86 -6.19
N ASP A 2 -12.76 11.08 -5.66
CA ASP A 2 -12.54 12.29 -6.45
C ASP A 2 -11.22 12.93 -6.02
N HIS A 3 -10.23 12.92 -6.91
CA HIS A 3 -8.90 13.45 -6.64
C HIS A 3 -8.89 14.99 -6.57
N GLU A 4 -9.90 15.66 -7.12
CA GLU A 4 -9.93 17.11 -7.21
C GLU A 4 -10.42 17.77 -5.91
N VAL A 5 -11.00 17.00 -4.98
CA VAL A 5 -11.44 17.53 -3.67
C VAL A 5 -10.22 17.91 -2.82
N PRO A 6 -10.08 19.19 -2.43
CA PRO A 6 -8.98 19.66 -1.59
C PRO A 6 -8.86 18.91 -0.27
N TYR A 7 -7.65 18.78 0.27
CA TYR A 7 -7.43 18.06 1.53
C TYR A 7 -8.08 18.76 2.72
N GLU A 8 -8.15 20.08 2.71
CA GLU A 8 -8.87 20.88 3.70
C GLU A 8 -10.37 20.54 3.73
N ASP A 9 -11.01 20.41 2.55
CA ASP A 9 -12.43 20.08 2.46
C ASP A 9 -12.73 18.66 2.97
N ARG A 10 -11.79 17.74 2.78
CA ARG A 10 -11.86 16.37 3.34
C ARG A 10 -11.75 16.40 4.86
N MET A 11 -10.77 17.14 5.39
CA MET A 11 -10.59 17.34 6.83
C MET A 11 -11.85 17.98 7.45
N ASP A 12 -12.39 19.03 6.83
CA ASP A 12 -13.60 19.71 7.30
C ASP A 12 -14.82 18.78 7.29
N SER A 13 -14.91 17.86 6.33
CA SER A 13 -15.96 16.84 6.30
C SER A 13 -15.89 15.89 7.51
N VAL A 14 -14.69 15.41 7.86
CA VAL A 14 -14.47 14.57 9.05
C VAL A 14 -14.87 15.32 10.32
N LEU A 15 -14.41 16.56 10.48
CA LEU A 15 -14.73 17.40 11.63
C LEU A 15 -16.23 17.70 11.75
N LYS A 16 -16.90 17.90 10.61
CA LYS A 16 -18.35 18.10 10.58
C LYS A 16 -19.09 16.85 11.02
N TRP A 17 -18.67 15.66 10.58
CA TRP A 17 -19.29 14.41 10.99
C TRP A 17 -19.14 14.16 12.48
N LEU A 18 -17.98 14.47 13.06
CA LEU A 18 -17.76 14.35 14.51
C LEU A 18 -18.66 15.30 15.33
N GLN A 19 -19.13 16.41 14.76
CA GLN A 19 -20.03 17.36 15.41
C GLN A 19 -21.52 17.04 15.23
N LEU A 20 -21.86 15.96 14.51
CA LEU A 20 -23.25 15.53 14.38
C LEU A 20 -23.83 15.12 15.74
N PRO A 21 -25.16 15.20 15.92
CA PRO A 21 -25.84 14.62 17.07
C PRO A 21 -25.45 13.16 17.26
N GLU A 22 -25.28 12.74 18.52
CA GLU A 22 -24.81 11.40 18.89
C GLU A 22 -25.56 10.27 18.16
N SER A 23 -26.88 10.39 18.02
CA SER A 23 -27.73 9.38 17.37
C SER A 23 -27.43 9.12 15.88
N ILE A 24 -26.72 10.03 15.21
CA ILE A 24 -26.35 9.91 13.79
C ILE A 24 -24.85 10.13 13.55
N ARG A 25 -24.06 10.32 14.62
CA ARG A 25 -22.62 10.56 14.54
C ARG A 25 -21.92 9.23 14.23
N PRO A 26 -21.09 9.13 13.19
CA PRO A 26 -20.38 7.90 12.87
C PRO A 26 -19.32 7.57 13.92
N HIS A 27 -19.18 6.27 14.24
CA HIS A 27 -18.16 5.77 15.16
C HIS A 27 -16.88 5.27 14.46
N LEU A 28 -16.95 5.05 13.14
CA LEU A 28 -15.80 4.78 12.29
C LEU A 28 -15.79 5.79 11.14
N ILE A 29 -14.67 6.49 10.98
CA ILE A 29 -14.44 7.42 9.90
C ILE A 29 -13.11 7.06 9.23
N MET A 30 -13.14 6.88 7.92
CA MET A 30 -11.93 6.66 7.10
C MET A 30 -11.67 7.92 6.29
N TRP A 31 -10.45 8.44 6.39
CA TRP A 31 -9.99 9.61 5.65
C TRP A 31 -8.70 9.27 4.90
N TYR A 32 -8.65 9.62 3.62
CA TYR A 32 -7.56 9.31 2.72
C TYR A 32 -7.05 10.56 2.00
N MET A 33 -5.73 10.63 1.84
CA MET A 33 -4.99 11.57 1.00
C MET A 33 -4.09 10.76 0.08
N ASP A 34 -4.05 11.14 -1.19
CA ASP A 34 -3.31 10.43 -2.24
C ASP A 34 -1.84 10.83 -2.34
N GLU A 35 -1.43 11.92 -1.72
CA GLU A 35 -0.01 12.26 -1.56
C GLU A 35 0.56 11.60 -0.28
N PRO A 36 1.87 11.30 -0.21
CA PRO A 36 2.93 11.67 -1.17
C PRO A 36 3.12 10.70 -2.34
N ASP A 37 2.21 9.75 -2.57
CA ASP A 37 2.38 8.71 -3.60
C ASP A 37 2.53 9.31 -5.01
N GLY A 38 1.63 10.23 -5.38
CA GLY A 38 1.62 10.89 -6.69
C GLY A 38 2.94 11.61 -7.00
N LEU A 39 3.43 12.44 -6.09
CA LEU A 39 4.74 13.10 -6.25
C LEU A 39 5.92 12.12 -6.11
N GLY A 40 5.76 11.07 -5.31
CA GLY A 40 6.72 9.97 -5.20
C GLY A 40 6.95 9.29 -6.55
N HIS A 41 5.90 9.02 -7.30
CA HIS A 41 6.01 8.54 -8.69
C HIS A 41 6.62 9.59 -9.62
N ALA A 42 6.13 10.82 -9.56
CA ALA A 42 6.50 11.86 -10.53
C ALA A 42 7.94 12.36 -10.39
N PHE A 43 8.50 12.37 -9.17
CA PHE A 43 9.81 12.98 -8.88
C PHE A 43 10.75 12.07 -8.09
N GLY A 44 10.26 10.96 -7.53
CA GLY A 44 11.01 10.04 -6.68
C GLY A 44 10.88 10.40 -5.19
N PRO A 45 11.05 9.40 -4.29
CA PRO A 45 10.77 9.55 -2.86
C PRO A 45 11.70 10.53 -2.12
N PHE A 46 12.86 10.86 -2.70
CA PHE A 46 13.85 11.77 -2.11
C PHE A 46 13.90 13.15 -2.78
N SER A 47 12.80 13.53 -3.43
CA SER A 47 12.69 14.80 -4.14
C SER A 47 12.21 15.93 -3.22
N LYS A 48 12.51 17.18 -3.61
CA LYS A 48 12.05 18.38 -2.87
C LYS A 48 10.53 18.55 -2.96
N GLU A 49 9.93 18.02 -4.00
CA GLU A 49 8.49 17.99 -4.24
C GLU A 49 7.80 17.12 -3.19
N VAL A 50 8.34 15.91 -2.93
CA VAL A 50 7.87 15.02 -1.87
C VAL A 50 8.07 15.66 -0.49
N ASP A 51 9.23 16.26 -0.22
CA ASP A 51 9.45 16.97 1.07
C ASP A 51 8.37 18.05 1.32
N LYS A 52 8.06 18.84 0.29
CA LYS A 52 7.06 19.92 0.40
C LYS A 52 5.66 19.40 0.67
N VAL A 53 5.24 18.32 -0.01
CA VAL A 53 3.88 17.79 0.18
C VAL A 53 3.73 17.11 1.53
N ILE A 54 4.78 16.43 2.02
CA ILE A 54 4.81 15.88 3.37
C ILE A 54 4.67 17.01 4.40
N MET A 55 5.44 18.09 4.27
CA MET A 55 5.33 19.25 5.19
C MET A 55 3.94 19.90 5.14
N TYR A 56 3.30 19.95 3.98
CA TYR A 56 1.94 20.45 3.84
C TYR A 56 0.91 19.54 4.53
N GLN A 57 0.99 18.23 4.31
CA GLN A 57 0.11 17.26 4.98
C GLN A 57 0.31 17.22 6.49
N ASP A 58 1.56 17.35 6.96
CA ASP A 58 1.88 17.48 8.39
C ASP A 58 1.26 18.75 8.99
N SER A 59 1.31 19.87 8.27
CA SER A 59 0.66 21.12 8.71
C SER A 59 -0.87 20.97 8.82
N LEU A 60 -1.50 20.30 7.84
CA LEU A 60 -2.93 20.00 7.88
C LEU A 60 -3.27 19.04 9.04
N LEU A 61 -2.43 18.05 9.29
CA LEU A 61 -2.58 17.15 10.43
C LEU A 61 -2.50 17.92 11.76
N GLY A 62 -1.58 18.88 11.89
CA GLY A 62 -1.51 19.76 13.05
C GLY A 62 -2.82 20.52 13.29
N ILE A 63 -3.37 21.15 12.24
CA ILE A 63 -4.67 21.84 12.30
C ILE A 63 -5.81 20.87 12.67
N PHE A 64 -5.82 19.67 12.08
CA PHE A 64 -6.81 18.66 12.38
C PHE A 64 -6.76 18.24 13.86
N LEU A 65 -5.57 17.97 14.39
CA LEU A 65 -5.37 17.59 15.79
C LEU A 65 -5.81 18.70 16.76
N GLU A 66 -5.50 19.97 16.47
CA GLU A 66 -5.98 21.11 17.26
C GLU A 66 -7.51 21.18 17.28
N LYS A 67 -8.15 20.99 16.12
CA LYS A 67 -9.61 21.01 16.00
C LYS A 67 -10.27 19.82 16.68
N ILE A 68 -9.68 18.63 16.63
CA ILE A 68 -10.13 17.45 17.37
C ILE A 68 -10.05 17.71 18.88
N ALA A 69 -8.94 18.27 19.37
CA ALA A 69 -8.75 18.59 20.79
C ALA A 69 -9.75 19.62 21.33
N ALA A 70 -10.31 20.46 20.45
CA ALA A 70 -11.34 21.44 20.83
C ALA A 70 -12.78 20.86 20.86
N LEU A 71 -12.99 19.62 20.43
CA LEU A 71 -14.32 18.99 20.45
C LEU A 71 -14.73 18.60 21.88
N PRO A 72 -16.03 18.68 22.23
CA PRO A 72 -16.52 18.24 23.55
C PRO A 72 -16.20 16.78 23.89
N GLN A 73 -16.09 15.93 22.87
CA GLN A 73 -15.81 14.50 22.98
C GLN A 73 -14.34 14.14 22.64
N ALA A 74 -13.41 15.10 22.71
CA ALA A 74 -12.00 14.87 22.33
C ALA A 74 -11.38 13.66 23.05
N ASP A 75 -11.69 13.49 24.34
CA ASP A 75 -11.16 12.41 25.19
C ASP A 75 -11.71 11.01 24.85
N GLU A 76 -12.67 10.92 23.92
CA GLU A 76 -13.28 9.66 23.45
C GLU A 76 -12.76 9.24 22.06
N ILE A 77 -11.97 10.08 21.39
CA ILE A 77 -11.56 9.86 20.01
C ILE A 77 -10.23 9.11 19.95
N ASN A 78 -10.25 7.99 19.24
CA ASN A 78 -9.04 7.25 18.85
C ASN A 78 -8.68 7.57 17.40
N LEU A 79 -7.42 7.92 17.16
CA LEU A 79 -6.87 8.22 15.84
C LEU A 79 -5.81 7.19 15.48
N ILE A 80 -5.90 6.66 14.26
CA ILE A 80 -4.90 5.79 13.65
C ILE A 80 -4.45 6.44 12.34
N PHE A 81 -3.15 6.66 12.21
CA PHE A 81 -2.49 7.16 11.01
C PHE A 81 -1.71 6.01 10.38
N THR A 82 -1.98 5.70 9.13
CA THR A 82 -1.32 4.61 8.41
C THR A 82 -1.14 4.98 6.95
N SER A 83 -0.23 4.28 6.26
CA SER A 83 -0.24 4.21 4.80
C SER A 83 -0.54 2.79 4.34
N ASP A 84 -0.79 2.63 3.05
CA ASP A 84 -0.95 1.35 2.36
C ASP A 84 0.39 0.69 2.03
N HIS A 85 1.39 1.48 1.63
CA HIS A 85 2.75 1.04 1.37
C HIS A 85 3.77 2.18 1.54
N GLY A 86 5.05 1.87 1.29
CA GLY A 86 6.13 2.84 1.10
C GLY A 86 6.38 3.15 -0.39
N MET A 87 7.57 3.67 -0.71
CA MET A 87 7.97 4.07 -2.06
C MET A 87 9.47 3.80 -2.28
N GLN A 88 9.80 3.11 -3.38
CA GLN A 88 11.18 2.81 -3.78
C GLN A 88 11.61 3.75 -4.90
N ALA A 89 12.80 4.35 -4.78
CA ALA A 89 13.39 5.10 -5.90
C ALA A 89 13.66 4.17 -7.10
N SER A 90 13.23 4.58 -8.30
CA SER A 90 13.40 3.83 -9.54
C SER A 90 14.11 4.69 -10.60
N HIS A 91 14.83 4.05 -11.53
CA HIS A 91 15.57 4.73 -12.59
C HIS A 91 15.33 4.05 -13.95
N PRO A 92 15.15 4.81 -15.06
CA PRO A 92 14.91 4.23 -16.38
C PRO A 92 16.02 3.28 -16.85
N ASP A 93 17.28 3.53 -16.48
CA ASP A 93 18.42 2.66 -16.83
C ASP A 93 18.36 1.27 -16.17
N ARG A 94 17.48 1.07 -15.18
CA ARG A 94 17.22 -0.21 -14.51
C ARG A 94 15.88 -0.78 -14.94
N THR A 95 15.73 -1.00 -16.24
CA THR A 95 14.49 -1.55 -16.81
C THR A 95 14.79 -2.84 -17.56
N GLU A 96 14.10 -3.90 -17.14
CA GLU A 96 13.98 -5.16 -17.87
C GLU A 96 12.76 -5.09 -18.78
N TYR A 97 12.94 -5.42 -20.06
CA TYR A 97 11.85 -5.43 -21.03
C TYR A 97 11.45 -6.88 -21.33
N LEU A 98 10.18 -7.22 -21.11
CA LEU A 98 9.71 -8.59 -21.31
C LEU A 98 9.86 -9.03 -22.77
N ASP A 99 9.69 -8.12 -23.73
CA ASP A 99 9.87 -8.37 -25.16
C ASP A 99 11.28 -8.81 -25.59
N ASP A 100 12.29 -8.67 -24.72
CA ASP A 100 13.62 -9.24 -24.93
C ASP A 100 13.67 -10.76 -24.68
N TYR A 101 12.73 -11.28 -23.90
CA TYR A 101 12.68 -12.67 -23.46
C TYR A 101 11.58 -13.47 -24.15
N ILE A 102 10.40 -12.89 -24.31
CA ILE A 102 9.17 -13.61 -24.65
C ILE A 102 8.61 -13.20 -26.01
N LYS A 103 7.93 -14.14 -26.69
CA LYS A 103 7.22 -13.88 -27.95
C LYS A 103 5.76 -13.56 -27.68
N GLU A 104 5.20 -12.62 -28.42
CA GLU A 104 3.77 -12.26 -28.34
C GLU A 104 2.86 -13.49 -28.55
N SER A 105 3.25 -14.42 -29.44
CA SER A 105 2.52 -15.66 -29.69
C SER A 105 2.47 -16.64 -28.51
N TRP A 106 3.30 -16.45 -27.47
CA TRP A 106 3.32 -17.29 -26.27
C TRP A 106 2.39 -16.79 -25.17
N ILE A 107 1.78 -15.63 -25.35
CA ILE A 107 1.04 -14.90 -24.33
C ILE A 107 -0.44 -14.89 -24.71
N ALA A 108 -1.29 -15.40 -23.82
CA ALA A 108 -2.74 -15.24 -23.94
C ALA A 108 -3.20 -13.92 -23.31
N GLU A 109 -2.60 -13.55 -22.17
CA GLU A 109 -2.96 -12.37 -21.39
C GLU A 109 -1.81 -11.94 -20.49
N ILE A 110 -1.62 -10.63 -20.35
CA ILE A 110 -0.77 -10.03 -19.31
C ILE A 110 -1.65 -9.08 -18.50
N GLN A 111 -1.58 -9.20 -17.18
CA GLN A 111 -2.21 -8.31 -16.23
C GLN A 111 -1.17 -7.74 -15.26
N GLY A 112 -1.39 -6.52 -14.79
CA GLY A 112 -0.52 -5.86 -13.84
C GLY A 112 0.24 -4.70 -14.47
N TYR A 113 1.20 -4.19 -13.72
CA TYR A 113 2.04 -3.08 -14.09
C TYR A 113 3.35 -3.17 -13.30
N ASN A 114 4.37 -2.43 -13.71
CA ASN A 114 5.60 -2.31 -12.94
C ASN A 114 5.31 -2.16 -11.43
N PRO A 115 5.94 -2.97 -10.55
CA PRO A 115 6.96 -3.99 -10.78
C PRO A 115 6.44 -5.43 -10.85
N ASN A 116 5.13 -5.67 -11.02
CA ASN A 116 4.53 -7.01 -11.01
C ASN A 116 3.63 -7.29 -12.21
N TYR A 117 3.79 -8.47 -12.81
CA TYR A 117 2.87 -8.96 -13.81
C TYR A 117 2.39 -10.38 -13.49
N ASN A 118 1.12 -10.63 -13.83
CA ASN A 118 0.53 -11.95 -13.93
C ASN A 118 0.42 -12.27 -15.43
N ILE A 119 1.02 -13.36 -15.89
CA ILE A 119 1.09 -13.73 -17.31
C ILE A 119 0.41 -15.08 -17.52
N LYS A 120 -0.62 -15.07 -18.35
CA LYS A 120 -1.29 -16.28 -18.84
C LYS A 120 -0.65 -16.72 -20.15
N ALA A 121 -0.22 -17.97 -20.22
CA ALA A 121 0.38 -18.53 -21.41
C ALA A 121 -0.70 -18.84 -22.47
N ALA A 122 -0.33 -18.69 -23.74
CA ALA A 122 -1.07 -19.30 -24.84
C ALA A 122 -1.03 -20.83 -24.72
N GLU A 123 -2.00 -21.51 -25.34
CA GLU A 123 -2.10 -22.97 -25.28
C GLU A 123 -0.79 -23.64 -25.71
N GLY A 124 -0.28 -24.56 -24.89
CA GLY A 124 0.98 -25.27 -25.13
C GLY A 124 2.26 -24.44 -24.98
N CYS A 125 2.20 -23.16 -24.61
CA CYS A 125 3.36 -22.27 -24.56
C CYS A 125 3.97 -22.06 -23.17
N LEU A 126 3.34 -22.59 -22.10
CA LEU A 126 3.75 -22.31 -20.72
C LEU A 126 5.22 -22.61 -20.44
N ASP A 127 5.73 -23.78 -20.85
CA ASP A 127 7.12 -24.15 -20.57
C ASP A 127 8.13 -23.29 -21.35
N SER A 128 7.78 -22.87 -22.57
CA SER A 128 8.62 -21.96 -23.36
C SER A 128 8.64 -20.56 -22.76
N LEU A 129 7.47 -20.06 -22.35
CA LEU A 129 7.34 -18.77 -21.68
C LEU A 129 8.09 -18.75 -20.35
N TYR A 130 7.88 -19.76 -19.51
CA TYR A 130 8.54 -19.88 -18.21
C TYR A 130 10.05 -20.04 -18.35
N GLY A 131 10.50 -20.92 -19.25
CA GLY A 131 11.92 -21.15 -19.51
C GLY A 131 12.64 -19.89 -20.01
N ALA A 132 11.98 -19.07 -20.84
CA ALA A 132 12.54 -17.80 -21.30
C ALA A 132 12.58 -16.73 -20.20
N LEU A 133 11.54 -16.61 -19.39
CA LEU A 133 11.52 -15.64 -18.27
C LEU A 133 12.55 -15.98 -17.19
N LEU A 134 12.88 -17.26 -17.00
CA LEU A 134 13.93 -17.69 -16.07
C LEU A 134 15.34 -17.20 -16.46
N THR A 135 15.56 -16.68 -17.67
CA THR A 135 16.86 -16.13 -18.07
C THR A 135 17.02 -14.64 -17.71
N GLY A 136 15.96 -13.98 -17.22
CA GLY A 136 16.04 -12.60 -16.77
C GLY A 136 16.93 -12.45 -15.53
N GLU A 137 17.62 -11.31 -15.42
CA GLU A 137 18.61 -11.08 -14.35
C GLU A 137 18.01 -10.35 -13.15
N HIS A 138 17.06 -9.44 -13.39
CA HIS A 138 16.58 -8.51 -12.36
C HIS A 138 15.09 -8.60 -12.05
N PHE A 139 14.55 -9.82 -12.17
CA PHE A 139 13.23 -10.16 -11.69
C PHE A 139 13.15 -11.64 -11.34
N LYS A 140 12.13 -11.99 -10.58
CA LYS A 140 11.81 -13.37 -10.22
C LYS A 140 10.54 -13.79 -10.92
N VAL A 141 10.47 -15.07 -11.29
CA VAL A 141 9.30 -15.70 -11.88
C VAL A 141 8.90 -16.94 -11.09
N TRP A 142 7.62 -17.07 -10.81
CA TRP A 142 7.02 -18.23 -10.14
C TRP A 142 5.83 -18.72 -10.94
N LYS A 143 5.59 -20.02 -10.93
CA LYS A 143 4.27 -20.53 -11.33
C LYS A 143 3.24 -20.21 -10.25
N ALA A 144 1.98 -20.12 -10.63
CA ALA A 144 0.89 -20.05 -9.65
C ALA A 144 1.02 -21.15 -8.59
N GLY A 145 0.88 -20.79 -7.32
CA GLY A 145 1.05 -21.68 -6.17
C GLY A 145 2.50 -21.97 -5.74
N GLU A 146 3.52 -21.50 -6.48
CA GLU A 146 4.94 -21.73 -6.15
C GLU A 146 5.63 -20.49 -5.54
N LEU A 147 4.89 -19.42 -5.28
CA LEU A 147 5.43 -18.23 -4.62
C LEU A 147 5.83 -18.53 -3.17
N PRO A 148 6.75 -17.73 -2.59
CA PRO A 148 7.07 -17.82 -1.17
C PRO A 148 5.80 -17.74 -0.31
N ALA A 149 5.54 -18.78 0.50
CA ALA A 149 4.31 -18.91 1.29
C ALA A 149 3.98 -17.67 2.15
N ARG A 150 5.01 -16.97 2.64
CA ARG A 150 4.87 -15.71 3.41
C ARG A 150 4.11 -14.59 2.69
N LEU A 151 4.04 -14.61 1.35
CA LEU A 151 3.36 -13.59 0.56
C LEU A 151 1.84 -13.83 0.56
N ASN A 152 1.38 -15.04 0.91
CA ASN A 152 -0.02 -15.45 0.83
C ASN A 152 -0.66 -15.09 -0.53
N TYR A 153 0.10 -15.24 -1.62
CA TYR A 153 -0.29 -14.84 -2.97
C TYR A 153 0.00 -15.97 -3.98
N GLY A 154 -0.79 -16.03 -5.06
CA GLY A 154 -0.57 -16.96 -6.18
C GLY A 154 -1.51 -18.17 -6.25
N THR A 155 -2.46 -18.33 -5.32
CA THR A 155 -3.41 -19.46 -5.32
C THR A 155 -4.83 -19.08 -5.74
N HIS A 156 -5.14 -17.77 -5.82
CA HIS A 156 -6.45 -17.29 -6.24
C HIS A 156 -6.62 -17.41 -7.76
N PRO A 157 -7.81 -17.70 -8.32
CA PRO A 157 -8.05 -17.79 -9.77
C PRO A 157 -7.76 -16.51 -10.60
N ARG A 158 -7.44 -15.40 -9.93
CA ARG A 158 -7.01 -14.14 -10.59
C ARG A 158 -5.49 -14.12 -10.81
N CYS A 159 -4.75 -14.95 -10.09
CA CYS A 159 -3.36 -15.23 -10.41
C CYS A 159 -3.36 -16.19 -11.61
N THR A 160 -2.70 -15.78 -12.68
CA THR A 160 -2.59 -16.56 -13.91
C THR A 160 -1.38 -17.50 -13.82
N ASP A 161 -0.99 -18.13 -14.93
CA ASP A 161 -0.02 -19.23 -14.92
C ASP A 161 1.33 -18.86 -14.31
N LEU A 162 1.83 -17.65 -14.61
CA LEU A 162 3.10 -17.13 -14.12
C LEU A 162 2.93 -15.79 -13.42
N ILE A 163 3.60 -15.62 -12.29
CA ILE A 163 3.72 -14.35 -11.58
C ILE A 163 5.18 -13.91 -11.68
N ILE A 164 5.40 -12.66 -12.07
CA ILE A 164 6.73 -12.04 -12.05
C ILE A 164 6.75 -10.80 -11.15
N CYS A 165 7.87 -10.60 -10.48
CA CYS A 165 8.14 -9.43 -9.64
C CYS A 165 9.57 -8.95 -9.90
N ALA A 166 9.74 -7.67 -10.21
CA ALA A 166 11.06 -7.06 -10.37
C ALA A 166 11.82 -7.08 -9.04
N ASP A 167 13.14 -7.17 -9.10
CA ASP A 167 13.97 -6.88 -7.94
C ASP A 167 13.83 -5.40 -7.54
N SER A 168 14.12 -5.08 -6.28
CA SER A 168 13.99 -3.70 -5.77
C SER A 168 14.80 -2.70 -6.62
N ALA A 169 14.19 -1.55 -6.89
CA ALA A 169 14.71 -0.48 -7.75
C ALA A 169 14.91 -0.85 -9.23
N TRP A 170 14.53 -2.07 -9.64
CA TRP A 170 14.38 -2.46 -11.04
C TRP A 170 12.94 -2.28 -11.49
N ARG A 171 12.78 -2.16 -12.80
CA ARG A 171 11.48 -1.95 -13.44
C ARG A 171 11.22 -3.06 -14.44
N LEU A 172 9.97 -3.48 -14.52
CA LEU A 172 9.50 -4.34 -15.58
C LEU A 172 8.62 -3.55 -16.54
N LYS A 173 8.88 -3.69 -17.84
CA LYS A 173 8.01 -3.17 -18.89
C LYS A 173 7.74 -4.27 -19.90
N GLU A 174 6.50 -4.38 -20.35
CA GLU A 174 6.15 -5.34 -21.41
C GLU A 174 6.89 -5.06 -22.71
N LYS A 175 6.89 -3.79 -23.14
CA LYS A 175 7.50 -3.34 -24.41
C LYS A 175 8.25 -2.02 -24.22
N ARG A 176 9.20 -1.76 -25.11
CA ARG A 176 9.84 -0.43 -25.22
C ARG A 176 8.82 0.60 -25.70
N ASP A 177 8.68 1.69 -24.96
CA ASP A 177 7.84 2.82 -25.35
C ASP A 177 8.43 4.15 -24.84
N ASN A 178 7.89 5.26 -25.36
CA ASN A 178 8.32 6.62 -25.04
C ASN A 178 7.55 7.23 -23.86
N ARG A 179 6.86 6.43 -23.04
CA ARG A 179 6.19 6.97 -21.84
C ARG A 179 7.23 7.45 -20.85
N LYS A 180 6.96 8.58 -20.22
CA LYS A 180 7.81 9.11 -19.15
C LYS A 180 7.98 8.03 -18.08
N PRO A 181 9.23 7.74 -17.65
CA PRO A 181 9.44 6.80 -16.57
C PRO A 181 8.90 7.38 -15.26
N SER A 182 8.47 6.49 -14.37
CA SER A 182 8.32 6.84 -12.96
C SER A 182 9.71 6.93 -12.32
N TRP A 183 9.86 7.81 -11.33
CA TRP A 183 11.09 7.99 -10.55
C TRP A 183 10.99 7.37 -9.15
N GLY A 184 9.78 7.02 -8.75
CA GLY A 184 9.49 6.14 -7.63
C GLY A 184 8.47 5.09 -8.05
N ASP A 185 8.54 3.88 -7.52
CA ASP A 185 7.52 2.86 -7.70
C ASP A 185 7.35 2.05 -6.41
N HIS A 186 6.25 1.33 -6.33
CA HIS A 186 5.92 0.47 -5.18
C HIS A 186 5.29 -0.85 -5.67
N GLY A 187 5.08 -1.80 -4.76
CA GLY A 187 4.58 -3.15 -5.08
C GLY A 187 5.68 -4.21 -5.15
N TYR A 188 6.94 -3.85 -4.85
CA TYR A 188 8.03 -4.81 -4.68
C TYR A 188 7.77 -5.75 -3.48
N ASP A 189 8.68 -6.70 -3.28
CA ASP A 189 8.68 -7.60 -2.13
C ASP A 189 8.45 -6.85 -0.80
N ASN A 190 7.42 -7.24 -0.05
CA ASN A 190 7.02 -6.59 1.20
C ASN A 190 8.04 -6.70 2.34
N ARG A 191 9.14 -7.43 2.16
CA ARG A 191 10.30 -7.42 3.06
C ARG A 191 11.25 -6.26 2.82
N ASN A 192 11.15 -5.59 1.68
CA ASN A 192 11.94 -4.39 1.43
C ASN A 192 11.44 -3.28 2.35
N THR A 193 12.35 -2.70 3.12
CA THR A 193 12.00 -1.62 4.07
C THR A 193 11.47 -0.38 3.36
N ASP A 194 11.84 -0.15 2.10
CA ASP A 194 11.29 0.95 1.30
C ASP A 194 9.79 0.74 0.97
N MET A 195 9.27 -0.49 1.11
CA MET A 195 7.84 -0.81 0.95
C MET A 195 7.05 -0.77 2.26
N HIS A 196 7.73 -0.58 3.40
CA HIS A 196 7.04 -0.52 4.68
C HIS A 196 6.20 0.75 4.79
N ALA A 197 4.99 0.58 5.33
CA ALA A 197 4.06 1.66 5.62
C ALA A 197 4.36 2.31 6.99
N ILE A 198 3.85 3.53 7.18
CA ILE A 198 3.83 4.16 8.51
C ILE A 198 2.68 3.61 9.36
N PHE A 199 2.84 3.68 10.68
CA PHE A 199 1.75 3.48 11.63
C PHE A 199 1.97 4.33 12.88
N TYR A 200 0.99 5.16 13.22
CA TYR A 200 0.91 5.91 14.47
C TYR A 200 -0.51 5.80 15.01
N ALA A 201 -0.66 5.77 16.33
CA ALA A 201 -1.97 5.79 16.96
C ALA A 201 -1.95 6.63 18.24
N THR A 202 -3.06 7.29 18.54
CA THR A 202 -3.26 8.09 19.75
C THR A 202 -4.74 8.09 20.14
N GLY A 203 -5.02 8.30 21.42
CA GLY A 203 -6.38 8.28 21.96
C GLY A 203 -6.49 7.37 23.19
N PRO A 204 -7.68 7.33 23.83
CA PRO A 204 -7.89 6.66 25.11
C PRO A 204 -7.64 5.14 25.09
N ALA A 205 -7.70 4.49 23.92
CA ALA A 205 -7.43 3.07 23.81
C ALA A 205 -5.93 2.72 23.75
N PHE A 206 -5.06 3.69 23.44
CA PHE A 206 -3.65 3.45 23.12
C PHE A 206 -2.70 3.89 24.24
N LYS A 207 -1.62 3.13 24.44
CA LYS A 207 -0.54 3.50 25.38
C LYS A 207 0.23 4.71 24.87
N ASN A 208 0.47 5.67 25.76
CA ASN A 208 1.31 6.83 25.46
C ASN A 208 2.80 6.46 25.43
N GLY A 209 3.53 6.95 24.43
CA GLY A 209 4.99 6.74 24.29
C GLY A 209 5.40 5.30 24.02
N HIS A 210 4.46 4.43 23.64
CA HIS A 210 4.75 3.04 23.31
C HIS A 210 5.31 2.92 21.89
N VAL A 211 6.46 2.28 21.75
CA VAL A 211 7.03 1.89 20.46
C VAL A 211 6.78 0.41 20.24
N HIS A 212 5.95 0.11 19.25
CA HIS A 212 5.59 -1.26 18.90
C HIS A 212 6.56 -1.81 17.83
N PRO A 213 6.96 -3.10 17.87
CA PRO A 213 7.67 -3.74 16.76
C PRO A 213 6.85 -3.71 15.46
N THR A 214 7.52 -3.87 14.32
CA THR A 214 6.83 -4.00 13.02
C THR A 214 5.82 -5.15 13.06
N PHE A 215 4.65 -4.91 12.48
CA PHE A 215 3.56 -5.88 12.35
C PHE A 215 2.94 -5.77 10.95
N ASN A 216 2.04 -6.67 10.58
CA ASN A 216 1.42 -6.67 9.25
C ASN A 216 0.12 -5.86 9.24
N ASN A 217 -0.15 -5.13 8.16
CA ASN A 217 -1.36 -4.31 8.04
C ASN A 217 -2.68 -5.11 8.13
N VAL A 218 -2.67 -6.42 7.86
CA VAL A 218 -3.83 -7.31 8.08
C VAL A 218 -4.27 -7.36 9.56
N ASP A 219 -3.37 -7.03 10.50
CA ASP A 219 -3.66 -6.96 11.93
C ASP A 219 -4.39 -5.65 12.32
N LEU A 220 -4.52 -4.67 11.40
CA LEU A 220 -5.26 -3.42 11.65
C LEU A 220 -6.78 -3.66 11.78
N TYR A 221 -7.34 -4.59 11.02
CA TYR A 221 -8.78 -4.90 11.13
C TYR A 221 -9.16 -5.39 12.55
N PRO A 222 -8.52 -6.44 13.12
CA PRO A 222 -8.87 -6.86 14.47
C PRO A 222 -8.52 -5.80 15.53
N LEU A 223 -7.50 -4.96 15.31
CA LEU A 223 -7.23 -3.81 16.18
C LEU A 223 -8.39 -2.81 16.19
N MET A 224 -8.86 -2.37 15.02
CA MET A 224 -9.97 -1.43 14.89
C MET A 224 -11.28 -2.03 15.44
N ALA A 225 -11.53 -3.32 15.19
CA ALA A 225 -12.69 -4.01 15.76
C ALA A 225 -12.67 -3.98 17.29
N TYR A 226 -11.51 -4.25 17.91
CA TYR A 226 -11.35 -4.17 19.36
C TYR A 226 -11.61 -2.75 19.89
N VAL A 227 -10.99 -1.73 19.28
CA VAL A 227 -11.16 -0.32 19.69
C VAL A 227 -12.62 0.13 19.59
N LEU A 228 -13.38 -0.40 18.62
CA LEU A 228 -14.80 -0.11 18.42
C LEU A 228 -15.73 -1.00 19.27
N GLY A 229 -15.21 -1.96 20.04
CA GLY A 229 -16.00 -2.92 20.80
C GLY A 229 -16.82 -3.88 19.93
N LEU A 230 -16.32 -4.21 18.74
CA LEU A 230 -16.96 -5.10 17.77
C LEU A 230 -16.38 -6.51 17.84
N GLU A 231 -17.21 -7.50 17.54
CA GLU A 231 -16.76 -8.86 17.26
C GLU A 231 -16.15 -8.91 15.85
N PRO A 232 -14.84 -9.22 15.69
CA PRO A 232 -14.22 -9.27 14.37
C PRO A 232 -14.73 -10.50 13.59
N ALA A 233 -14.91 -10.33 12.28
CA ALA A 233 -15.09 -11.46 11.37
C ALA A 233 -13.82 -12.34 11.33
N GLU A 234 -13.96 -13.55 10.80
CA GLU A 234 -12.81 -14.42 10.55
C GLU A 234 -11.89 -13.82 9.49
N VAL A 235 -10.64 -13.54 9.88
CA VAL A 235 -9.61 -12.91 9.04
C VAL A 235 -8.23 -13.51 9.33
N ASP A 236 -7.26 -13.27 8.44
CA ASP A 236 -5.88 -13.70 8.63
C ASP A 236 -5.13 -12.90 9.71
N GLY A 237 -5.57 -11.66 9.96
CA GLY A 237 -5.01 -10.78 10.97
C GLY A 237 -5.14 -11.35 12.39
N ARG A 238 -4.12 -11.11 13.22
CA ARG A 238 -4.03 -11.62 14.59
C ARG A 238 -3.97 -10.47 15.58
N PHE A 239 -5.04 -10.29 16.36
CA PHE A 239 -5.09 -9.28 17.43
C PHE A 239 -3.92 -9.38 18.41
N GLU A 240 -3.46 -10.60 18.69
CA GLU A 240 -2.30 -10.89 19.54
C GLU A 240 -1.02 -10.16 19.10
N ASN A 241 -0.86 -9.90 17.81
CA ASN A 241 0.30 -9.19 17.28
C ASN A 241 0.30 -7.70 17.63
N VAL A 242 -0.86 -7.12 17.94
CA VAL A 242 -1.06 -5.68 18.08
C VAL A 242 -1.59 -5.27 19.45
N LYS A 243 -2.15 -6.18 20.24
CA LYS A 243 -2.73 -5.86 21.57
C LYS A 243 -1.76 -5.17 22.52
N GLY A 244 -0.44 -5.34 22.32
CA GLY A 244 0.60 -4.72 23.13
C GLY A 244 0.55 -3.18 23.15
N MET A 245 0.00 -2.55 22.10
CA MET A 245 -0.11 -1.09 21.99
C MET A 245 -1.30 -0.50 22.75
N LEU A 246 -2.24 -1.32 23.21
CA LEU A 246 -3.45 -0.87 23.88
C LEU A 246 -3.25 -0.76 25.40
N VAL A 247 -4.00 0.13 26.03
CA VAL A 247 -4.12 0.20 27.50
C VAL A 247 -4.83 -1.04 28.03
N GLU A 248 -4.55 -1.41 29.28
CA GLU A 248 -5.21 -2.54 29.97
C GLU A 248 -6.67 -2.22 30.34
#